data_AF-A0A965LV31-F1
#
_entry.id   AF-A0A965LV31-F1
#
_cell.length_a   1.000
_cell.length_b   1.000
_cell.length_c   1.000
_cell.angle_alpha   90.00
_cell.angle_beta   90.00
_cell.angle_gamma   90.00
#
_symmetry.space_group_name_H-M   'P 1'
#
loop_
_entity.id
_entity.type
_entity.pdbx_description
1 polymer ?
#
loop_
_entity_poly.entity_id
_entity_poly.type
_entity_poly.pdbx_seq_one_letter_code
_entity_poly.pdbx_strand_id
1 'polypeptide(L)' 'QYVEWIANRRLKAIGLKPQYDIAANNNPLPWTQHWISSKGLQVSPQETEVESYIVGGIKQDVAANTFADFKL' A
#
# COMPACT_ATOMS: atom_id res chain seq x y z
N GLN A 1 -2.11 -7.07 -21.40
CA GLN A 1 -0.88 -6.72 -20.68
C GLN A 1 -0.77 -7.37 -19.29
N TYR A 2 -1.59 -7.03 -18.27
CA TYR A 2 -1.46 -7.66 -16.94
C TYR A 2 -1.72 -9.18 -16.94
N VAL A 3 -2.76 -9.63 -17.65
CA VAL A 3 -3.10 -11.06 -17.81
C VAL A 3 -1.95 -11.84 -18.44
N GLU A 4 -1.29 -11.27 -19.44
CA GLU A 4 -0.16 -11.87 -20.14
C GLU A 4 1.10 -11.92 -19.25
N TRP A 5 1.34 -10.85 -18.47
CA TRP A 5 2.41 -10.81 -17.47
C TRP A 5 2.26 -11.88 -16.39
N ILE A 6 1.05 -12.03 -15.82
CA ILE A 6 0.80 -13.04 -14.79
C ILE A 6 0.83 -14.46 -15.39
N ALA A 7 0.33 -14.64 -16.61
CA ALA A 7 0.41 -15.91 -17.32
C ALA A 7 1.87 -16.34 -17.54
N ASN A 8 2.74 -15.45 -18.02
CA ASN A 8 4.18 -15.72 -18.17
C ASN A 8 4.84 -16.09 -16.83
N ARG A 9 4.49 -15.42 -15.72
CA ARG A 9 4.98 -15.79 -14.37
C ARG A 9 4.53 -17.20 -13.96
N ARG A 10 3.28 -17.58 -14.24
CA ARG A 10 2.76 -18.91 -13.90
C ARG A 10 3.36 -20.00 -14.78
N LEU A 11 3.50 -19.76 -16.09
CA LEU A 11 4.16 -20.67 -17.03
C LEU A 11 5.60 -20.95 -16.60
N LYS A 12 6.36 -19.93 -16.23
CA LYS A 12 7.73 -20.09 -15.73
C LYS A 12 7.79 -20.92 -14.44
N ALA A 13 6.82 -20.77 -13.54
CA ALA A 13 6.77 -21.52 -12.28
C ALA A 13 6.53 -23.02 -12.49
N ILE A 14 5.90 -23.41 -13.60
CA ILE A 14 5.66 -24.81 -13.98
C ILE A 14 6.66 -25.32 -15.04
N GLY A 15 7.74 -24.57 -15.31
CA GLY A 15 8.80 -24.99 -16.24
C GLY A 15 8.47 -24.81 -17.73
N LEU A 16 7.37 -24.13 -18.06
CA LEU A 16 6.99 -23.86 -19.45
C LEU A 16 7.59 -22.54 -19.96
N LYS A 17 7.83 -22.48 -21.28
CA LYS A 17 8.33 -21.27 -21.94
C LYS A 17 7.23 -20.19 -21.97
N PRO A 18 7.55 -18.93 -21.61
CA PRO A 18 6.66 -17.79 -21.77
C PRO A 18 6.10 -17.70 -23.20
N GLN A 19 4.83 -17.37 -23.36
CA GLN A 19 4.16 -17.28 -24.68
C GLN A 19 3.96 -15.83 -25.13
N TYR A 20 4.08 -14.87 -24.21
CA TYR A 20 3.86 -13.45 -24.49
C TYR A 20 5.18 -12.68 -24.44
N ASP A 21 5.34 -11.69 -25.31
CA ASP A 21 6.52 -10.79 -25.35
C ASP A 21 6.44 -9.71 -24.26
N ILE A 22 6.28 -10.15 -23.02
CA ILE A 22 6.23 -9.30 -21.83
C ILE A 22 7.19 -9.87 -20.82
N ALA A 23 8.21 -9.09 -20.47
CA ALA A 23 9.18 -9.45 -19.47
C ALA A 23 8.49 -9.72 -18.13
N ALA A 24 8.75 -10.89 -17.52
CA ALA A 24 8.20 -11.27 -16.22
C ALA A 24 8.60 -10.29 -15.08
N ASN A 25 9.65 -9.49 -15.31
CA ASN A 25 10.14 -8.49 -14.37
C ASN A 25 9.40 -7.14 -14.48
N ASN A 26 8.62 -6.91 -15.55
CA ASN A 26 7.95 -5.65 -15.78
C ASN A 26 6.45 -5.77 -15.48
N ASN A 27 6.07 -5.56 -14.21
CA ASN A 27 4.66 -5.61 -13.80
C ASN A 27 3.92 -4.37 -14.33
N PRO A 28 2.94 -4.53 -15.23
CA PRO A 28 2.19 -3.39 -15.79
C PRO A 28 1.26 -2.72 -14.78
N LEU A 29 1.00 -3.33 -13.62
CA LEU A 29 0.22 -2.74 -12.53
C LEU A 29 0.94 -2.91 -11.17
N PRO A 30 1.97 -2.10 -10.86
CA PRO A 30 2.79 -2.28 -9.66
C PRO A 30 2.00 -2.22 -8.35
N TRP A 31 0.95 -1.40 -8.28
CA TRP A 31 0.10 -1.23 -7.09
C TRP A 31 -0.60 -2.53 -6.67
N THR A 32 -0.83 -3.46 -7.60
CA THR A 32 -1.46 -4.77 -7.29
C THR A 32 -0.60 -5.63 -6.38
N GLN A 33 0.73 -5.44 -6.39
CA GLN A 33 1.65 -6.20 -5.55
C GLN A 33 1.39 -5.97 -4.05
N HIS A 34 0.96 -4.75 -3.67
CA HIS A 34 0.63 -4.41 -2.29
C HIS A 34 -0.56 -5.23 -1.76
N TRP A 35 -1.55 -5.49 -2.63
CA TRP A 35 -2.78 -6.22 -2.27
C TRP A 35 -2.66 -7.74 -2.43
N ILE A 36 -1.85 -8.21 -3.38
CA ILE A 36 -1.69 -9.64 -3.69
C ILE A 36 -0.61 -10.29 -2.82
N SER A 37 0.35 -9.52 -2.32
CA SER A 37 1.40 -10.01 -1.42
C SER A 37 0.93 -10.11 0.03
N SER A 38 -0.09 -10.93 0.27
CA SER A 38 -0.61 -11.25 1.61
C SER A 38 0.28 -12.28 2.34
N LYS A 39 1.55 -11.94 2.57
CA LYS A 39 2.45 -12.72 3.45
C LYS A 39 2.71 -12.03 4.79
N GLY A 40 1.71 -11.27 5.24
CA GLY A 40 1.51 -10.88 6.62
C GLY A 40 0.05 -11.20 6.97
N LEU A 41 -0.19 -12.46 7.30
CA LEU A 41 -1.44 -12.98 7.85
C LEU A 41 -1.82 -12.11 9.07
N GLN A 42 -2.63 -11.07 8.89
CA GLN A 42 -3.21 -10.37 10.03
C GLN A 42 -4.23 -11.30 10.67
N VAL A 43 -4.00 -11.54 11.95
CA VAL A 43 -4.75 -12.41 12.85
C VAL A 43 -6.25 -12.10 12.78
N SER A 44 -7.07 -13.14 12.88
CA SER A 44 -8.53 -13.05 12.93
C SER A 44 -8.99 -11.92 13.89
N PRO A 45 -9.91 -11.03 13.50
CA PRO A 45 -10.27 -9.81 14.25
C PRO A 45 -11.03 -9.99 15.58
N GLN A 46 -10.74 -11.02 16.38
CA GLN A 46 -11.41 -11.24 17.68
C GLN A 46 -10.51 -11.17 18.92
N GLU A 47 -9.19 -10.96 18.77
CA GLU A 47 -8.28 -10.80 19.92
C GLU A 47 -7.47 -9.49 19.94
N THR A 48 -7.65 -8.60 18.97
CA THR A 48 -6.99 -7.29 18.99
C THR A 48 -8.05 -6.21 19.08
N GLU A 49 -8.27 -5.71 20.29
CA GLU A 49 -8.91 -4.41 20.49
C GLU A 49 -8.02 -3.37 19.83
N VAL A 50 -8.41 -2.92 18.62
CA VAL A 50 -7.80 -1.75 18.00
C VAL A 50 -8.35 -0.54 18.74
N GLU A 51 -7.79 -0.22 19.90
CA GLU A 51 -7.97 1.09 20.51
C GLU A 51 -7.19 2.12 19.69
N SER A 52 -7.72 2.53 18.53
CA SER A 52 -7.23 3.73 17.87
C SER A 52 -7.85 4.95 18.56
N TYR A 53 -7.40 5.26 19.78
CA TYR A 53 -7.55 6.62 20.29
C TYR A 53 -6.64 7.50 19.44
N ILE A 54 -7.21 8.18 18.44
CA ILE A 54 -6.56 9.35 17.83
C ILE A 54 -6.54 10.42 18.93
N VAL A 55 -5.52 10.38 19.78
CA VAL A 55 -5.25 11.45 20.73
C VAL A 55 -4.63 12.59 19.95
N GLY A 56 -5.47 13.56 19.59
CA GLY A 56 -5.04 14.95 19.40
C GLY A 56 -4.05 15.19 18.27
N GLY A 57 -4.45 14.91 17.03
CA GLY A 57 -3.81 15.47 15.83
C GLY A 57 -4.09 16.96 15.64
N ILE A 58 -3.95 17.78 16.67
CA ILE A 58 -3.96 19.24 16.54
C ILE A 58 -2.57 19.73 16.95
N LYS A 59 -1.73 20.02 15.94
CA LYS A 59 -0.56 20.87 16.15
C LYS A 59 -1.08 22.26 16.55
N GLN A 60 -1.02 22.57 17.84
CA GLN A 60 -1.28 23.91 18.34
C GLN A 60 -0.01 24.75 18.12
N ASP A 61 0.26 25.12 16.87
CA ASP A 61 1.34 26.06 16.51
C ASP A 61 0.89 27.51 16.77
N VAL A 62 0.37 27.80 17.96
CA VAL A 62 0.05 29.17 18.40
C VAL A 62 1.25 29.69 19.17
N ALA A 63 2.09 30.49 18.52
CA ALA A 63 3.15 31.23 19.17
C ALA A 63 2.56 32.47 19.89
N ALA A 64 3.23 32.95 20.94
CA ALA A 64 2.80 34.13 21.69
C ALA A 64 2.56 35.38 20.82
N ASN A 65 3.12 35.42 19.61
CA ASN A 65 3.09 36.55 18.70
C ASN A 65 2.02 36.44 17.61
N THR A 66 1.25 35.35 17.55
CA THR A 66 0.26 35.09 16.48
C THR A 66 -0.82 36.16 16.40
N PHE A 67 -1.09 36.88 17.49
CA PHE A 67 -2.09 37.96 17.54
C PHE A 67 -1.49 39.37 17.53
N ALA A 68 -0.18 39.52 17.31
CA ALA A 68 0.48 40.84 17.38
C ALA A 68 0.04 41.80 16.25
N ASP A 69 -0.36 41.26 15.10
CA ASP A 69 -0.76 42.05 13.93
C ASP A 69 -2.27 42.26 13.81
N PHE A 70 -3.06 41.78 14.78
CA PHE A 70 -4.51 41.99 14.80
C PHE A 70 -4.81 43.37 15.41
N LYS A 71 -5.25 44.33 14.59
CA LYS A 71 -5.82 45.61 15.05
C LYS A 71 -7.32 45.64 14.78
N LEU A 72 -8.08 46.04 15.81
CA LEU A 72 -9.53 46.28 15.76
C LEU A 72 -9.84 47.66 15.17
#